data_AF-K7VYB3-F1
#
_entry.id   AF-K7VYB3-F1
#
_cell.length_a   1.000
_cell.length_b   1.000
_cell.length_c   1.000
_cell.angle_alpha   90.00
_cell.angle_beta   90.00
_cell.angle_gamma   90.00
#
_symmetry.space_group_name_H-M   'P 1'
#
loop_
_entity.id
_entity.type
_entity.pdbx_description
1 polymer ?
#
loop_
_entity_poly.entity_id
_entity_poly.type
_entity_poly.pdbx_seq_one_letter_code
_entity_poly.pdbx_strand_id
1 'polypeptide(L)'
;MNTNHLPQVVQELFKNVQVGGDISVRDITQVFQTVNNLNDWDKPLGFPHNIPNSNTKKFVGRENELVLIHQHLQTSNHAVISAVEGMGGIGKTELATQYSLLHLFLNFYPRGICWLSATN
;
A
#
# COMPACT_ATOMS: atom_id res chain seq x y z
N MET A 1 19.74 -18.01 1.27
CA MET A 1 19.20 -16.84 1.99
C MET A 1 19.27 -15.66 1.03
N ASN A 2 18.17 -15.35 0.34
CA ASN A 2 18.13 -14.31 -0.70
C ASN A 2 17.48 -13.07 -0.10
N THR A 3 18.24 -12.00 0.07
CA THR A 3 17.84 -10.75 0.73
C THR A 3 17.24 -9.71 -0.23
N ASN A 4 16.80 -10.11 -1.43
CA ASN A 4 16.36 -9.18 -2.49
C ASN A 4 14.86 -9.26 -2.82
N HIS A 5 14.00 -9.24 -1.80
CA HIS A 5 12.55 -9.14 -2.01
C HIS A 5 12.00 -7.98 -1.17
N LEU A 6 12.50 -6.77 -1.42
CA LEU A 6 11.82 -5.53 -1.03
C LEU A 6 11.14 -4.94 -2.27
N PRO A 7 10.01 -4.21 -2.12
CA PRO A 7 9.27 -3.70 -3.26
C PRO A 7 10.21 -2.80 -4.07
N GLN A 8 10.39 -3.10 -5.36
CA GLN A 8 11.25 -2.28 -6.20
C GLN A 8 10.46 -1.07 -6.68
N VAL A 9 11.02 0.12 -6.49
CA VAL A 9 10.51 1.35 -7.12
C VAL A 9 10.70 1.19 -8.62
N VAL A 10 9.62 1.22 -9.38
CA VAL A 10 9.72 1.09 -10.85
C VAL A 10 9.27 2.32 -11.60
N GLN A 11 8.62 3.26 -10.90
CA GLN A 11 8.51 4.61 -11.40
C GLN A 11 9.15 5.58 -10.41
N GLU A 12 10.34 6.05 -10.78
CA GLU A 12 10.90 7.27 -10.24
C GLU A 12 10.40 8.43 -11.10
N LEU A 13 9.60 9.32 -10.52
CA LEU A 13 9.16 10.55 -11.18
C LEU A 13 10.33 11.49 -11.50
N PHE A 14 11.47 11.31 -10.82
CA PHE A 14 12.64 12.17 -10.94
C PHE A 14 13.90 11.32 -11.04
N LYS A 15 14.55 11.33 -12.21
CA LYS A 15 15.92 10.84 -12.41
C LYS A 15 16.79 11.97 -12.95
N ASN A 16 18.03 12.07 -12.44
CA ASN A 16 19.02 13.05 -12.88
C ASN A 16 18.57 14.51 -12.80
N VAL A 17 17.77 14.87 -11.81
CA VAL A 17 17.32 16.26 -11.62
C VAL A 17 18.47 17.09 -11.05
N GLN A 18 18.92 18.11 -11.78
CA GLN A 18 19.87 19.13 -11.31
C GLN A 18 19.15 20.47 -11.17
N VAL A 19 19.37 21.16 -10.04
CA VAL A 19 18.78 22.48 -9.80
C VAL A 19 19.85 23.43 -9.25
N GLY A 20 19.88 24.65 -9.80
CA GLY A 20 20.79 25.74 -9.42
C GLY A 20 20.16 26.80 -8.51
N GLY A 21 19.08 26.47 -7.82
CA GLY A 21 18.25 27.34 -6.99
C GLY A 21 17.23 26.52 -6.17
N ASP A 22 16.16 27.15 -5.68
CA ASP A 22 15.20 26.48 -4.80
C ASP A 22 14.14 25.66 -5.56
N ILE A 23 13.85 24.46 -5.05
CA ILE A 23 12.69 23.65 -5.45
C ILE A 23 11.70 23.63 -4.29
N SER A 24 10.44 23.98 -4.54
CA SER A 24 9.33 23.67 -3.65
C SER A 24 8.48 22.56 -4.28
N VAL A 25 8.49 21.39 -3.65
CA VAL A 25 7.65 20.25 -4.04
C VAL A 25 6.59 20.05 -2.97
N ARG A 26 5.33 19.92 -3.38
CA ARG A 26 4.21 19.70 -2.44
C ARG A 26 4.10 18.24 -2.04
N ASP A 27 3.92 17.34 -3.02
CA ASP A 27 3.77 15.91 -2.78
C ASP A 27 4.62 15.09 -3.78
N ILE A 28 5.24 14.01 -3.30
CA ILE A 28 5.98 13.04 -4.13
C ILE A 28 5.40 11.65 -3.89
N THR A 29 4.98 10.97 -4.96
CA THR A 29 4.45 9.61 -4.91
C THR A 29 5.43 8.64 -5.56
N GLN A 30 5.81 7.57 -4.84
CA GLN A 30 6.61 6.47 -5.39
C GLN A 30 5.69 5.34 -5.85
N VAL A 31 5.90 4.83 -7.07
CA VAL A 31 5.18 3.66 -7.59
C VAL A 31 6.09 2.44 -7.54
N PHE A 32 5.64 1.42 -6.83
CA PHE A 32 6.30 0.12 -6.74
C PHE A 32 5.66 -0.84 -7.75
N GLN A 33 6.46 -1.58 -8.55
CA GLN A 33 5.92 -2.76 -9.21
C GLN A 33 6.01 -3.92 -8.25
N THR A 34 4.85 -4.47 -7.90
CA THR A 34 4.83 -5.77 -7.25
C THR A 34 4.92 -6.84 -8.32
N VAL A 35 6.06 -7.51 -8.42
CA VAL A 35 6.29 -8.56 -9.44
C VAL A 35 5.48 -9.84 -9.12
N ASN A 36 4.93 -9.95 -7.91
CA ASN A 36 4.12 -11.06 -7.38
C ASN A 36 3.08 -10.55 -6.36
N ASN A 37 2.28 -11.42 -5.73
CA ASN A 37 1.41 -10.99 -4.62
C ASN A 37 2.27 -10.62 -3.38
N LEU A 38 2.02 -9.48 -2.74
CA LEU A 38 2.72 -9.07 -1.50
C LEU A 38 2.58 -10.10 -0.37
N ASN A 39 1.55 -10.93 -0.42
CA ASN A 39 1.32 -11.98 0.56
C ASN A 39 2.35 -13.11 0.51
N ASP A 40 3.06 -13.28 -0.61
CA ASP A 40 4.09 -14.32 -0.75
C ASP A 40 5.39 -13.95 -0.04
N TRP A 41 5.46 -12.77 0.57
CA TRP A 41 6.66 -12.21 1.18
C TRP A 41 6.64 -12.35 2.69
N ASP A 42 7.82 -12.53 3.28
CA ASP A 42 7.99 -12.57 4.72
C ASP A 42 7.64 -11.20 5.31
N LYS A 43 6.54 -11.15 6.06
CA LYS A 43 6.02 -9.93 6.66
C LYS A 43 7.03 -9.36 7.67
N PRO A 44 7.27 -8.03 7.69
CA PRO A 44 8.31 -7.44 8.52
C PRO A 44 8.04 -7.68 10.01
N LEU A 45 9.08 -8.10 10.73
CA LEU A 45 9.03 -8.29 12.18
C LEU A 45 9.08 -6.92 12.88
N GLY A 46 8.29 -6.75 13.96
CA GLY A 46 8.31 -5.54 14.79
C GLY A 46 7.14 -4.57 14.57
N PHE A 47 6.26 -4.83 13.61
CA PHE A 47 5.03 -4.06 13.41
C PHE A 47 3.81 -4.93 13.72
N PRO A 48 3.00 -4.59 14.75
CA PRO A 48 1.82 -5.37 15.08
C PRO A 48 0.83 -5.40 13.91
N HIS A 49 0.46 -6.59 13.46
CA HIS A 49 -0.59 -6.75 12.44
C HIS A 49 -1.32 -8.08 12.56
N ASN A 50 -2.57 -8.12 12.08
CA ASN A 50 -3.37 -9.34 11.92
C ASN A 50 -4.04 -9.39 10.52
N ILE A 51 -3.42 -8.75 9.53
CA ILE A 51 -3.87 -8.73 8.13
C ILE A 51 -4.03 -10.17 7.61
N PRO A 52 -5.19 -10.53 7.02
CA PRO A 52 -5.39 -11.84 6.44
C PRO A 52 -4.49 -12.07 5.23
N ASN A 53 -4.25 -13.34 4.92
CA ASN A 53 -3.57 -13.68 3.68
C ASN A 53 -4.42 -13.27 2.48
N SER A 54 -3.75 -12.87 1.39
CA SER A 54 -4.40 -12.61 0.11
C SER A 54 -5.03 -13.90 -0.44
N ASN A 55 -6.17 -13.75 -1.14
CA ASN A 55 -6.85 -14.84 -1.82
C ASN A 55 -6.48 -14.93 -3.32
N THR A 56 -5.54 -14.12 -3.81
CA THR A 56 -5.09 -14.15 -5.21
C THR A 56 -3.61 -14.47 -5.32
N LYS A 57 -3.19 -15.06 -6.44
CA LYS A 57 -1.76 -15.22 -6.80
C LYS A 57 -1.18 -13.99 -7.48
N LYS A 58 -2.04 -13.15 -8.07
CA LYS A 58 -1.63 -11.95 -8.79
C LYS A 58 -2.65 -10.83 -8.58
N PHE A 59 -2.17 -9.64 -8.25
CA PHE A 59 -2.98 -8.44 -8.10
C PHE A 59 -2.50 -7.40 -9.10
N VAL A 60 -3.38 -6.90 -9.97
CA VAL A 60 -3.04 -5.97 -11.08
C VAL A 60 -4.19 -5.02 -11.39
N GLY A 61 -3.87 -3.86 -11.97
CA GLY A 61 -4.85 -2.95 -12.59
C GLY A 61 -5.69 -2.17 -11.59
N ARG A 62 -5.25 -2.09 -10.34
CA ARG A 62 -5.93 -1.41 -9.23
C ARG A 62 -5.02 -0.41 -8.50
N GLU A 63 -3.95 0.02 -9.18
CA GLU A 63 -2.93 0.90 -8.63
C GLU A 63 -3.51 2.27 -8.29
N ASN A 64 -4.40 2.78 -9.14
CA ASN A 64 -5.09 4.05 -8.91
C ASN A 64 -5.98 3.99 -7.67
N GLU A 65 -6.71 2.89 -7.47
CA GLU A 65 -7.55 2.69 -6.30
C GLU A 65 -6.73 2.61 -5.01
N LEU A 66 -5.54 2.00 -5.04
CA LEU A 66 -4.61 2.02 -3.89
C LEU A 66 -4.17 3.45 -3.54
N VAL A 67 -3.83 4.25 -4.55
CA VAL A 67 -3.46 5.66 -4.36
C VAL A 67 -4.62 6.46 -3.78
N LEU A 68 -5.84 6.28 -4.29
CA LEU A 68 -7.03 6.97 -3.80
C LEU A 68 -7.33 6.61 -2.33
N ILE A 69 -7.27 5.33 -1.97
CA ILE A 69 -7.42 4.91 -0.56
C ILE A 69 -6.40 5.63 0.32
N HIS A 70 -5.13 5.68 -0.12
CA HIS A 70 -4.09 6.36 0.63
C HIS A 70 -4.40 7.84 0.84
N GLN A 71 -4.73 8.55 -0.24
CA GLN A 71 -5.06 9.97 -0.20
C GLN A 71 -6.23 10.25 0.74
N HIS A 72 -7.30 9.46 0.66
CA HIS A 72 -8.44 9.60 1.56
C HIS A 72 -8.03 9.43 3.03
N LEU A 73 -7.21 8.42 3.34
CA LEU A 73 -6.72 8.19 4.70
C LEU A 73 -5.73 9.27 5.19
N GLN A 74 -5.02 9.96 4.30
CA GLN A 74 -4.09 11.04 4.64
C GLN A 74 -4.75 12.43 4.74
N THR A 75 -5.99 12.60 4.28
CA THR A 75 -6.61 13.93 4.14
C THR A 75 -6.91 14.63 5.48
N SER A 76 -6.78 13.97 6.64
CA SER A 76 -7.03 14.64 7.94
C SER A 76 -6.08 14.21 9.07
N ASN A 77 -5.79 15.13 9.98
CA ASN A 77 -5.05 14.88 11.24
C ASN A 77 -5.88 14.12 12.31
N HIS A 78 -7.06 13.63 11.95
CA HIS A 78 -8.00 12.94 12.84
C HIS A 78 -8.28 11.52 12.33
N ALA A 79 -9.05 10.74 13.09
CA ALA A 79 -9.53 9.44 12.65
C ALA A 79 -10.39 9.58 11.38
N VAL A 80 -9.87 9.09 10.25
CA VAL A 80 -10.59 9.03 8.97
C VAL A 80 -11.32 7.69 8.85
N ILE A 81 -12.58 7.74 8.43
CA ILE A 81 -13.33 6.57 7.99
C ILE A 81 -13.44 6.65 6.47
N SER A 82 -13.05 5.58 5.77
CA SER A 82 -13.23 5.44 4.33
C SER A 82 -13.91 4.12 4.02
N ALA A 83 -14.86 4.15 3.08
CA ALA A 83 -15.58 2.98 2.62
C ALA A 83 -15.18 2.67 1.17
N VAL A 84 -14.97 1.39 0.88
CA VAL A 84 -14.78 0.89 -0.49
C VAL A 84 -16.07 0.19 -0.89
N GLU A 85 -16.82 0.79 -1.80
CA GLU A 85 -18.12 0.29 -2.27
C GLU A 85 -18.03 -0.31 -3.69
N GLY A 86 -19.03 -1.12 -4.06
CA GLY A 86 -19.11 -1.73 -5.39
C GLY A 86 -19.77 -3.12 -5.38
N MET A 87 -19.91 -3.72 -6.57
CA MET A 87 -20.58 -5.01 -6.76
C MET A 87 -19.94 -6.14 -5.92
N GLY A 88 -20.74 -7.14 -5.56
CA GLY A 88 -20.24 -8.37 -4.95
C GLY A 88 -19.19 -9.04 -5.84
N GLY A 89 -18.14 -9.61 -5.23
CA GLY A 89 -17.10 -10.34 -5.96
C GLY A 89 -16.08 -9.48 -6.74
N ILE A 90 -16.23 -8.15 -6.81
CA ILE A 90 -15.30 -7.27 -7.57
C ILE A 90 -13.89 -7.12 -6.93
N GLY A 91 -13.63 -7.80 -5.81
CA GLY A 91 -12.31 -7.79 -5.16
C GLY A 91 -12.06 -6.63 -4.18
N LYS A 92 -13.09 -6.01 -3.60
CA LYS A 92 -12.93 -4.91 -2.60
C LYS A 92 -12.13 -5.34 -1.37
N THR A 93 -12.42 -6.53 -0.85
CA THR A 93 -11.67 -7.11 0.27
C THR A 93 -10.21 -7.33 -0.11
N GLU A 94 -9.95 -7.83 -1.32
CA GLU A 94 -8.58 -8.04 -1.81
C GLU A 94 -7.84 -6.70 -1.97
N LEU A 95 -8.50 -5.67 -2.48
CA LEU A 95 -7.93 -4.32 -2.57
C LEU A 95 -7.52 -3.79 -1.18
N ALA A 96 -8.36 -3.95 -0.16
CA ALA A 96 -8.03 -3.55 1.21
C ALA A 96 -6.89 -4.39 1.81
N THR A 97 -6.84 -5.69 1.53
CA THR A 97 -5.73 -6.57 1.93
C THR A 97 -4.41 -6.11 1.31
N GLN A 98 -4.38 -5.85 0.00
CA GLN A 98 -3.18 -5.42 -0.71
C GLN A 98 -2.70 -4.03 -0.26
N TYR A 99 -3.63 -3.10 -0.02
CA TYR A 99 -3.30 -1.81 0.60
C TYR A 99 -2.61 -2.02 1.96
N SER A 100 -3.20 -2.84 2.82
CA SER A 100 -2.67 -3.11 4.16
C SER A 100 -1.28 -3.75 4.11
N LEU A 101 -1.07 -4.73 3.23
CA LEU A 101 0.24 -5.37 3.04
C LEU A 101 1.28 -4.37 2.53
N LEU A 102 0.93 -3.57 1.53
CA LEU A 102 1.84 -2.55 0.96
C LEU A 102 2.33 -1.60 2.05
N HIS A 103 1.40 -1.05 2.85
CA HIS A 103 1.75 -0.09 3.90
C HIS A 103 2.41 -0.72 5.13
N LEU A 104 2.23 -2.04 5.35
CA LEU A 104 3.03 -2.80 6.31
C LEU A 104 4.50 -2.85 5.88
N PHE A 105 4.77 -3.22 4.62
CA PHE A 105 6.14 -3.31 4.09
C PHE A 105 6.83 -1.94 3.99
N LEU A 106 6.06 -0.89 3.69
CA LEU A 106 6.58 0.49 3.64
C LEU A 106 6.75 1.13 5.03
N ASN A 107 6.32 0.46 6.10
CA ASN A 107 6.31 1.02 7.46
C ASN A 107 5.61 2.39 7.53
N PHE A 108 4.48 2.53 6.82
CA PHE A 108 3.73 3.79 6.82
C PHE A 108 2.94 3.99 8.12
N TYR A 109 2.53 2.88 8.75
CA TYR A 109 1.79 2.88 10.01
C TYR A 109 2.64 2.25 11.12
N PRO A 110 3.51 3.04 11.80
CA PRO A 110 4.49 2.50 12.76
C PRO A 110 3.84 1.88 14.00
N ARG A 111 2.57 2.21 14.28
CA ARG A 111 1.78 1.62 15.37
C ARG A 111 1.09 0.31 15.00
N GLY A 112 1.23 -0.16 13.77
CA GLY A 112 0.64 -1.39 13.29
C GLY A 112 -0.67 -1.19 12.53
N ILE A 113 -1.20 -2.31 12.01
CA ILE A 113 -2.42 -2.37 11.19
C ILE A 113 -3.34 -3.46 11.75
N CYS A 114 -4.57 -3.08 12.12
CA CYS A 114 -5.56 -4.02 12.64
C CYS A 114 -6.65 -4.30 11.60
N TRP A 115 -6.89 -5.58 11.32
CA TRP A 115 -7.97 -6.08 10.49
C TRP A 115 -9.09 -6.63 11.37
N LEU A 116 -10.30 -6.12 11.15
CA LEU A 116 -11.50 -6.57 11.83
C LEU A 116 -12.48 -7.13 10.80
N SER A 117 -12.87 -8.39 10.96
CA SER A 117 -13.89 -9.02 10.12
C SER A 117 -15.22 -8.93 10.83
N ALA A 118 -16.18 -8.20 10.25
CA ALA A 118 -17.57 -8.25 10.67
C ALA A 118 -18.26 -9.38 9.89
N THR A 119 -18.31 -10.57 10.49
CA THR A 119 -19.21 -11.64 10.04
C THR A 119 -20.51 -11.51 10.84
N ASN A 120 -21.65 -11.47 10.16
CA ASN A 120 -22.93 -11.79 10.81
C ASN A 120 -23.03 -13.29 11.10
#